data_AF-A0A969E0B3-F1
#
_entry.id   AF-A0A969E0B3-F1
#
_cell.length_a   1.000
_cell.length_b   1.000
_cell.length_c   1.000
_cell.angle_alpha   90.00
_cell.angle_beta   90.00
_cell.angle_gamma   90.00
#
_symmetry.space_group_name_H-M   'P 1'
#
loop_
_entity.id
_entity.type
_entity.pdbx_description
1 polymer ?
#
loop_
_entity_poly.entity_id
_entity_poly.type
_entity_poly.pdbx_seq_one_letter_code
_entity_poly.pdbx_strand_id
1 'polypeptide(L)'
;MAFHKILVALDNSTQAEGIFLQALDLAHREASELLLFSCIQWAPSLYQSPGASLGAMPERDFSSLDMDMLQLELNKTRDRLQHYCQRALEADVKAAIAWDAGEPVT
;
A
#
# COMPACT_ATOMS: atom_id res chain seq x y z
N MET A 1 19.46 -13.86 15.17
CA MET A 1 18.75 -12.57 15.33
C MET A 1 17.30 -12.88 15.05
N ALA A 2 16.45 -12.98 16.08
CA ALA A 2 15.04 -13.31 15.88
C ALA A 2 14.34 -12.03 15.38
N PHE A 3 14.01 -11.98 14.11
CA PHE A 3 13.13 -10.93 13.60
C PHE A 3 11.75 -11.19 14.19
N HIS A 4 11.34 -10.45 15.21
CA HIS A 4 10.02 -10.64 15.81
C HIS A 4 8.89 -10.14 14.90
N LYS A 5 9.21 -9.22 13.98
CA LYS A 5 8.26 -8.64 13.01
C LYS A 5 8.94 -8.39 11.67
N ILE A 6 8.27 -8.77 10.58
CA ILE A 6 8.71 -8.55 9.19
C ILE A 6 7.76 -7.53 8.55
N LEU A 7 8.31 -6.41 8.08
CA LEU A 7 7.57 -5.42 7.29
C LEU A 7 7.56 -5.85 5.82
N VAL A 8 6.37 -5.90 5.23
CA VAL A 8 6.17 -6.26 3.83
C VAL A 8 5.46 -5.10 3.14
N ALA A 9 6.22 -4.34 2.33
CA ALA A 9 5.64 -3.32 1.47
C ALA A 9 5.05 -3.99 0.22
N LEU A 10 3.75 -3.79 0.00
CA LEU A 10 2.99 -4.33 -1.11
C LEU A 10 2.48 -3.17 -1.97
N ASP A 11 2.73 -3.24 -3.27
CA ASP A 11 2.27 -2.29 -4.29
C ASP A 11 1.36 -3.02 -5.29
N ASN A 12 0.69 -2.31 -6.20
CA ASN A 12 -0.24 -2.90 -7.20
C ASN A 12 0.44 -3.72 -8.30
N SER A 13 1.68 -4.16 -8.08
CA SER A 13 2.45 -4.94 -9.04
C SER A 13 2.11 -6.42 -8.97
N THR A 14 2.35 -7.15 -10.05
CA THR A 14 2.23 -8.62 -10.07
C THR A 14 3.32 -9.29 -9.23
N GLN A 15 4.43 -8.59 -8.99
CA GLN A 15 5.54 -9.06 -8.17
C GLN A 15 5.21 -9.07 -6.68
N ALA A 16 4.25 -8.24 -6.22
CA ALA A 16 3.84 -8.15 -4.82
C ALA A 16 3.42 -9.50 -4.23
N GLU A 17 2.75 -10.35 -5.03
CA GLU A 17 2.36 -11.71 -4.65
C GLU A 17 3.57 -12.59 -4.30
N GLY A 18 4.62 -12.52 -5.12
CA GLY A 18 5.85 -13.28 -4.89
C GLY A 18 6.58 -12.81 -3.63
N ILE A 19 6.61 -11.50 -3.38
CA ILE A 19 7.20 -10.93 -2.17
C ILE A 19 6.41 -11.36 -0.92
N PHE A 20 5.07 -11.32 -0.99
CA PHE A 20 4.22 -11.81 0.09
C PHE A 20 4.51 -13.28 0.43
N LEU A 21 4.58 -14.16 -0.59
CA LEU A 21 4.83 -15.59 -0.38
C LEU A 21 6.20 -15.85 0.27
N GLN A 22 7.25 -15.12 -0.15
CA GLN A 22 8.57 -15.24 0.46
C GLN A 22 8.58 -14.74 1.91
N ALA A 23 7.92 -13.61 2.18
CA ALA A 23 7.81 -13.10 3.54
C ALA A 23 7.01 -14.04 4.45
N LEU A 24 5.97 -14.70 3.90
CA LEU A 24 5.17 -15.68 4.63
C LEU A 24 5.98 -16.92 5.00
N ASP A 25 6.74 -17.49 4.06
CA ASP A 25 7.64 -18.63 4.32
C ASP A 25 8.71 -18.27 5.36
N LEU A 26 9.28 -17.06 5.27
CA LEU A 26 10.25 -16.57 6.24
C LEU A 26 9.62 -16.42 7.64
N ALA A 27 8.44 -15.81 7.72
CA ALA A 27 7.73 -15.60 8.99
C ALA A 27 7.36 -16.92 9.66
N HIS A 28 6.96 -17.92 8.87
CA HIS A 28 6.66 -19.25 9.38
C HIS A 28 7.90 -19.94 9.95
N ARG A 29 9.04 -19.87 9.25
CA ARG A 29 10.31 -20.49 9.70
C ARG A 29 10.90 -19.83 10.95
N GLU A 30 10.77 -18.51 11.05
CA GLU A 30 11.36 -17.70 12.12
C GLU A 30 10.38 -17.42 13.27
N ALA A 31 9.16 -17.96 13.20
CA ALA A 31 8.06 -17.68 14.13
C ALA A 31 7.82 -16.17 14.34
N SER A 32 7.84 -15.42 13.24
CA SER A 32 7.70 -13.97 13.19
C SER A 32 6.28 -13.54 12.82
N GLU A 33 5.92 -12.31 13.15
CA GLU A 33 4.66 -11.70 12.71
C GLU A 33 4.89 -10.84 11.45
N LEU A 34 3.87 -10.72 10.59
CA LEU A 34 3.91 -9.85 9.40
C LEU A 34 3.25 -8.50 9.68
N LEU A 35 3.86 -7.43 9.17
CA LEU A 35 3.22 -6.12 9.02
C LEU A 35 3.10 -5.84 7.52
N LEU A 36 1.88 -5.94 6.99
CA LEU A 36 1.57 -5.70 5.60
C LEU A 36 1.29 -4.21 5.40
N PHE A 37 2.08 -3.56 4.55
CA PHE A 37 2.00 -2.12 4.31
C PHE A 37 1.75 -1.84 2.83
N SER A 38 0.85 -0.90 2.53
CA SER A 38 0.66 -0.40 1.17
C SER A 38 0.65 1.12 1.17
N CYS A 39 1.41 1.70 0.25
CA CYS A 39 1.42 3.14 0.04
C CYS A 39 0.44 3.50 -1.09
N ILE A 40 -0.46 4.44 -0.83
CA ILE A 40 -1.46 4.87 -1.81
C ILE A 40 -0.87 6.03 -2.59
N GLN A 41 -0.46 5.75 -3.83
CA GLN A 41 0.01 6.76 -4.76
C GLN A 41 -1.20 7.52 -5.32
N TRP A 42 -1.39 8.75 -4.87
CA TRP A 42 -2.39 9.66 -5.40
C TRP A 42 -1.73 10.93 -5.91
N ALA A 43 -1.80 11.15 -7.22
CA ALA A 43 -1.44 12.41 -7.85
C ALA A 43 -2.74 13.09 -8.31
N PRO A 44 -3.14 14.22 -7.71
CA PRO A 44 -4.32 14.94 -8.18
C PRO A 44 -4.13 15.37 -9.64
N SER A 45 -5.24 15.37 -10.39
CA SER A 45 -5.29 15.62 -11.84
C SER A 45 -4.69 16.95 -12.31
N LEU A 46 -4.38 17.87 -11.39
CA LEU A 46 -3.73 19.16 -11.65
C LEU A 46 -2.37 19.06 -12.37
N TYR A 47 -1.68 17.91 -12.29
CA TYR A 47 -0.40 17.71 -13.00
C TYR A 47 -0.55 17.32 -14.48
N GLN A 48 -1.78 17.06 -14.97
CA GLN A 48 -2.01 16.61 -16.34
C GLN A 48 -2.56 17.69 -17.28
N SER A 49 -2.77 18.92 -16.80
CA SER A 49 -3.18 20.03 -17.67
C SER A 49 -1.99 20.50 -18.52
N PRO A 50 -2.08 20.45 -19.87
CA PRO A 50 -1.07 21.03 -20.75
C PRO A 50 -1.18 22.55 -20.65
N GLY A 51 -0.52 23.14 -19.65
CA GLY A 51 -0.59 24.56 -19.35
C GLY A 51 -0.21 24.95 -17.91
N ALA A 52 0.05 23.98 -17.02
CA ALA A 52 0.53 24.27 -15.66
C ALA A 52 1.98 24.80 -15.70
N SER A 53 2.09 26.11 -15.89
CA SER A 53 3.33 26.88 -15.92
C SER A 53 4.07 26.77 -14.59
N LEU A 54 5.39 26.66 -14.69
CA LEU A 54 6.39 26.68 -13.62
C LEU A 54 6.26 27.99 -12.82
N GLY A 55 5.39 28.03 -11.79
CA GLY A 55 5.32 29.17 -10.87
C GLY A 55 3.96 29.49 -10.24
N ALA A 56 2.86 28.91 -10.72
CA ALA A 56 1.57 29.03 -10.01
C ALA A 56 1.45 27.83 -9.05
N MET A 57 1.46 28.07 -7.74
CA MET A 57 0.91 27.10 -6.78
C MET A 57 -0.59 27.06 -7.05
N PRO A 58 -1.16 26.03 -7.70
CA PRO A 58 -2.60 25.95 -7.81
C PRO A 58 -3.12 25.82 -6.38
N GLU A 59 -4.06 26.69 -6.00
CA GLU A 59 -4.89 26.43 -4.84
C GLU A 59 -5.43 25.00 -5.00
N ARG A 60 -5.22 24.15 -4.01
CA ARG A 60 -5.57 22.72 -4.08
C ARG A 60 -7.10 22.59 -4.03
N ASP A 61 -7.77 22.91 -5.11
CA ASP A 61 -9.17 22.59 -5.29
C ASP A 61 -9.26 21.13 -5.73
N PHE A 62 -9.42 20.27 -4.73
CA PHE A 62 -9.77 18.87 -4.96
C PHE A 62 -11.19 18.81 -5.50
N SER A 63 -11.34 18.34 -6.74
CA SER A 63 -12.67 18.10 -7.29
C SER A 63 -13.33 16.90 -6.59
N SER A 64 -14.66 16.83 -6.62
CA SER A 64 -15.38 15.64 -6.14
C SER A 64 -14.92 14.36 -6.85
N LEU A 65 -14.54 14.46 -8.13
CA LEU A 65 -13.96 13.37 -8.91
C LEU A 65 -12.62 12.89 -8.36
N ASP A 66 -11.72 13.80 -7.95
CA ASP A 66 -10.44 13.42 -7.34
C ASP A 66 -10.65 12.72 -5.99
N MET A 67 -11.66 13.15 -5.21
CA MET A 67 -12.02 12.53 -3.93
C MET A 67 -12.65 11.15 -4.11
N ASP A 68 -13.54 10.97 -5.09
CA ASP A 68 -14.15 9.69 -5.42
C ASP A 68 -13.09 8.68 -5.89
N MET A 69 -12.13 9.13 -6.69
CA MET A 69 -11.02 8.29 -7.16
C MET A 69 -10.08 7.89 -6.01
N LEU A 70 -9.77 8.80 -5.10
CA LEU A 70 -8.99 8.50 -3.89
C LEU A 70 -9.71 7.47 -3.00
N GLN A 71 -11.02 7.63 -2.79
CA GLN A 71 -11.83 6.67 -2.03
C GLN A 71 -11.83 5.29 -2.67
N LEU A 72 -11.93 5.23 -4.00
CA LEU A 72 -11.87 3.97 -4.73
C LEU A 72 -10.52 3.27 -4.53
N GLU A 73 -9.41 4.00 -4.65
CA GLU A 73 -8.07 3.45 -4.44
C GLU A 73 -7.83 3.02 -2.98
N LEU A 74 -8.36 3.75 -2.01
CA LEU A 74 -8.35 3.36 -0.59
C LEU A 74 -9.07 2.02 -0.37
N ASN A 75 -10.27 1.88 -0.92
CA ASN A 75 -11.07 0.66 -0.77
C ASN A 75 -10.37 -0.54 -1.40
N LYS A 76 -9.86 -0.40 -2.64
CA LYS A 76 -9.09 -1.46 -3.30
C LYS A 76 -7.85 -1.87 -2.51
N THR A 77 -7.12 -0.88 -1.99
CA THR A 77 -5.91 -1.13 -1.19
C THR A 77 -6.24 -1.89 0.08
N ARG A 78 -7.33 -1.50 0.75
CA ARG A 78 -7.81 -2.16 1.95
C ARG A 78 -8.22 -3.60 1.69
N ASP A 79 -9.06 -3.84 0.68
CA ASP A 79 -9.55 -5.18 0.34
C ASP A 79 -8.38 -6.13 0.04
N ARG A 80 -7.36 -5.63 -0.65
CA ARG A 80 -6.16 -6.39 -0.97
C ARG A 80 -5.30 -6.69 0.26
N LEU A 81 -5.04 -5.69 1.11
CA LEU A 81 -4.30 -5.93 2.36
C LEU A 81 -5.05 -6.92 3.27
N GLN A 82 -6.38 -6.85 3.29
CA GLN A 82 -7.21 -7.84 3.99
C GLN A 82 -7.08 -9.24 3.39
N HIS A 83 -7.08 -9.36 2.06
CA HIS A 83 -6.84 -10.64 1.39
C HIS A 83 -5.51 -11.28 1.79
N TYR A 84 -4.42 -10.49 1.81
CA TYR A 84 -3.11 -10.98 2.25
C TYR A 84 -3.06 -11.32 3.74
N CYS A 85 -3.70 -10.51 4.58
CA CYS A 85 -3.80 -10.77 6.02
C CYS A 85 -4.53 -12.10 6.28
N GLN A 86 -5.65 -12.32 5.60
CA GLN A 86 -6.42 -13.56 5.72
C GLN A 86 -5.58 -14.78 5.32
N ARG A 87 -4.82 -14.70 4.23
CA ARG A 87 -3.92 -15.78 3.80
C ARG A 87 -2.78 -16.04 4.79
N ALA A 88 -2.26 -15.00 5.44
CA ALA A 88 -1.26 -15.18 6.48
C ALA A 88 -1.85 -15.91 7.70
N LEU A 89 -3.06 -15.53 8.12
CA LEU A 89 -3.78 -16.20 9.21
C LEU A 89 -4.09 -17.67 8.90
N GLU A 90 -4.48 -18.00 7.66
CA GLU A 90 -4.69 -19.38 7.21
C GLU A 90 -3.40 -20.22 7.23
N ALA A 91 -2.24 -19.57 7.14
CA ALA A 91 -0.92 -20.20 7.27
C ALA A 91 -0.38 -20.19 8.71
N ASP A 92 -1.22 -19.88 9.70
CA ASP A 92 -0.89 -19.76 11.13
C ASP A 92 0.18 -18.68 11.43
N VAL A 93 0.28 -17.66 10.57
CA VAL A 93 1.17 -16.51 10.74
C VAL A 93 0.34 -15.29 11.12
N LYS A 94 0.66 -14.67 12.26
CA LYS A 94 0.01 -13.41 12.66
C LYS A 94 0.37 -12.30 11.68
N ALA A 95 -0.64 -11.55 11.22
CA ALA A 95 -0.46 -10.41 10.35
C ALA A 95 -1.24 -9.19 10.85
N ALA A 96 -0.64 -8.01 10.68
CA ALA A 96 -1.28 -6.72 10.85
C ALA A 96 -1.22 -5.94 9.53
N ILE A 97 -2.18 -5.04 9.32
CA ILE A 97 -2.26 -4.21 8.13
C ILE A 97 -2.03 -2.74 8.50
N ALA A 98 -1.29 -2.03 7.65
CA ALA A 98 -1.08 -0.60 7.73
C ALA A 98 -1.10 -0.01 6.31
N TRP A 99 -1.51 1.24 6.18
CA TRP A 99 -1.45 1.98 4.92
C TRP A 99 -1.20 3.45 5.20
N ASP A 100 -0.53 4.10 4.26
CA ASP A 100 -0.31 5.54 4.30
C ASP A 100 -0.61 6.15 2.93
N ALA A 101 -1.14 7.38 2.94
CA ALA A 101 -1.42 8.16 1.75
C ALA A 101 -0.31 9.22 1.63
N GLY A 102 0.70 8.93 0.81
CA GLY A 102 1.89 9.76 0.64
C GLY A 102 2.83 9.19 -0.41
N GLU A 103 3.97 9.86 -0.65
CA GLU A 103 5.03 9.26 -1.46
C GLU A 103 5.77 8.20 -0.64
N PRO A 104 6.02 6.99 -1.19
CA PRO A 104 6.88 6.03 -0.51
C PRO A 104 8.29 6.61 -0.43
N VAL A 105 8.82 6.74 0.79
CA VAL A 105 10.21 7.18 1.00
C VAL A 105 11.13 6.12 0.38
N THR A 106 11.88 6.52 -0.64
CA THR A 106 12.86 5.67 -1.35
C THR A 106 14.20 5.67 -0.62
#